data_AF-A0A376RPP9-F1
#
_entry.id   AF-A0A376RPP9-F1
#
_cell.length_a   1.000
_cell.length_b   1.000
_cell.length_c   1.000
_cell.angle_alpha   90.00
_cell.angle_beta   90.00
_cell.angle_gamma   90.00
#
_symmetry.space_group_name_H-M   'P 1'
#
loop_
_entity.id
_entity.type
_entity.pdbx_description
1 polymer ?
#
loop_
_entity_poly.entity_id
_entity_poly.type
_entity_poly.pdbx_seq_one_letter_code
_entity_poly.pdbx_strand_id
1 'polypeptide(L)'
;MLNDLVVKILTPKDPTYSFYNSDATCRPYTSEGDGCILIRLPEEGRTWSDIDLVVQTEKFLKDNAGQRPEQATLLSEKARENSNREKLLRVQLESLLAEADVWAIGERLPKKSSTPSNIVDEACRYVIENTFGKLKMLRPFNGDISREIHALLTVENDTELDLGNLEESNPDAMREVETWISMNIEYNKPVYLRDILNHFARRPYGWPEDEVKLLVARLACKGKFSFSQQNNNVERKQAWELFNNSRRHSELRLHKVRRHDEAQVRKAAQTMADIAQQPFNEREEPVLVEHIRQVFEEWKQELNVFRAKAEGGNNPGKTRLNPVCACLMPFLMRKKILP
;
A
#
# COMPACT_ATOMS: atom_id res chain seq x y z
N MET A 1 -12.07 -10.46 -3.48
CA MET A 1 -12.17 -10.84 -2.06
C MET A 1 -10.75 -10.93 -1.52
N LEU A 2 -10.42 -10.12 -0.51
CA LEU A 2 -9.11 -10.14 0.15
C LEU A 2 -9.12 -11.27 1.18
N ASN A 3 -8.48 -12.40 0.87
CA ASN A 3 -8.30 -13.48 1.84
C ASN A 3 -7.01 -13.21 2.62
N ASP A 4 -7.07 -12.26 3.56
CA ASP A 4 -5.92 -11.84 4.38
C ASP A 4 -5.58 -12.85 5.48
N LEU A 5 -6.49 -13.79 5.79
CA LEU A 5 -6.29 -14.89 6.73
C LEU A 5 -6.77 -16.21 6.14
N VAL A 6 -5.87 -17.19 6.09
CA VAL A 6 -6.17 -18.55 5.61
C VAL A 6 -6.12 -19.51 6.78
N VAL A 7 -7.21 -20.26 6.99
CA VAL A 7 -7.28 -21.38 7.94
C VAL A 7 -7.27 -22.68 7.15
N LYS A 8 -6.27 -23.53 7.40
CA LYS A 8 -6.13 -24.84 6.77
C LYS A 8 -6.33 -25.92 7.82
N ILE A 9 -7.27 -26.83 7.55
CA ILE A 9 -7.49 -28.02 8.38
C ILE A 9 -6.92 -29.21 7.63
N LEU A 10 -5.91 -29.85 8.21
CA LEU A 10 -5.22 -30.98 7.64
C LEU A 10 -5.70 -32.27 8.31
N THR A 11 -6.15 -33.22 7.49
CA THR A 11 -6.66 -34.53 7.94
C THR A 11 -5.71 -35.64 7.50
N PRO A 12 -5.71 -36.81 8.17
CA PRO A 12 -4.92 -37.98 7.76
C PRO A 12 -5.24 -38.52 6.35
N LYS A 13 -6.34 -38.10 5.75
CA LYS A 13 -6.71 -38.45 4.37
C LYS A 13 -5.96 -37.58 3.34
N ASP A 14 -5.32 -36.50 3.75
CA ASP A 14 -4.52 -35.65 2.86
C ASP A 14 -3.20 -36.35 2.49
N PRO A 15 -2.83 -36.43 1.19
CA PRO A 15 -1.57 -37.06 0.76
C PRO A 15 -0.31 -36.44 1.40
N THR A 16 -0.38 -35.18 1.81
CA THR A 16 0.71 -34.43 2.43
C THR A 16 0.71 -34.51 3.95
N TYR A 17 -0.21 -35.26 4.57
CA TYR A 17 -0.36 -35.33 6.03
C TYR A 17 0.93 -35.67 6.78
N SER A 18 1.70 -36.63 6.24
CA SER A 18 2.96 -37.10 6.82
C SER A 18 4.08 -36.06 6.80
N PHE A 19 4.02 -35.10 5.87
CA PHE A 19 4.99 -34.01 5.78
C PHE A 19 4.85 -33.03 6.95
N TYR A 20 3.63 -32.79 7.42
CA TYR A 20 3.32 -31.87 8.52
C TYR A 20 3.33 -32.56 9.88
N ASN A 21 4.32 -33.41 10.16
CA ASN A 21 4.41 -34.18 11.40
C ASN A 21 5.19 -33.48 12.52
N SER A 22 5.88 -32.37 12.23
CA SER A 22 6.82 -31.75 13.15
C SER A 22 6.81 -30.23 13.05
N ASP A 23 7.23 -29.59 14.14
CA ASP A 23 7.44 -28.14 14.21
C ASP A 23 8.40 -27.65 13.10
N ALA A 24 9.38 -28.45 12.70
CA ALA A 24 10.37 -28.09 11.70
C ALA A 24 9.77 -27.85 10.30
N THR A 25 8.68 -28.55 9.95
CA THR A 25 7.98 -28.37 8.67
C THR A 25 6.80 -27.40 8.79
N CYS A 26 6.05 -27.46 9.89
CA CYS A 26 4.86 -26.64 10.09
C CYS A 26 5.17 -25.15 10.33
N ARG A 27 6.24 -24.83 11.08
CA ARG A 27 6.62 -23.44 11.36
C ARG A 27 6.94 -22.65 10.07
N PRO A 28 7.91 -23.05 9.23
CA PRO A 28 8.22 -22.29 8.01
C PRO A 28 7.01 -22.19 7.07
N TYR A 29 6.23 -23.27 6.92
CA TYR A 29 5.03 -23.27 6.09
C TYR A 29 3.96 -22.28 6.57
N THR A 30 3.69 -22.24 7.88
CA THR A 30 2.69 -21.30 8.43
C THR A 30 3.17 -19.84 8.43
N SER A 31 4.48 -19.60 8.34
CA SER A 31 5.08 -18.26 8.24
C SER A 31 5.23 -17.74 6.80
N GLU A 32 5.01 -18.58 5.78
CA GLU A 32 5.23 -18.20 4.40
C GLU A 32 4.20 -17.16 3.90
N GLY A 33 4.68 -16.12 3.21
CA GLY A 33 3.84 -15.05 2.68
C GLY A 33 3.14 -14.23 3.79
N ASP A 34 1.82 -14.07 3.68
CA ASP A 34 0.99 -13.40 4.69
C ASP A 34 0.68 -14.29 5.91
N GLY A 35 1.23 -15.52 5.90
CA GLY A 35 1.05 -16.54 6.92
C GLY A 35 -0.31 -17.25 6.86
N CYS A 36 -0.41 -18.37 7.57
CA CYS A 36 -1.68 -19.09 7.72
C CYS A 36 -1.80 -19.77 9.08
N ILE A 37 -3.03 -20.16 9.42
CA ILE A 37 -3.33 -21.03 10.55
C ILE A 37 -3.42 -22.45 10.01
N LEU A 38 -2.63 -23.37 10.56
CA LEU A 38 -2.66 -24.79 10.25
C LEU A 38 -3.17 -25.56 11.46
N ILE A 39 -4.29 -26.26 11.31
CA ILE A 39 -4.88 -27.16 12.30
C ILE A 39 -4.69 -28.58 11.79
N ARG A 40 -3.85 -29.37 12.45
CA ARG A 40 -3.61 -30.76 12.10
C ARG A 40 -4.40 -31.67 13.04
N LEU A 41 -5.38 -32.37 12.48
CA LEU A 41 -6.16 -33.36 13.22
C LEU A 41 -5.32 -34.62 13.48
N PRO A 42 -5.47 -35.29 14.63
CA PRO A 42 -4.71 -36.49 14.94
C PRO A 42 -5.20 -37.70 14.11
N GLU A 43 -4.31 -38.69 14.00
CA GLU A 43 -4.56 -39.94 13.30
C GLU A 43 -5.28 -40.94 14.22
N GLU A 44 -6.55 -40.67 14.52
CA GLU A 44 -7.40 -41.62 15.24
C GLU A 44 -8.10 -42.57 14.26
N GLY A 45 -7.57 -43.78 14.11
CA GLY A 45 -8.00 -44.71 13.04
C GLY A 45 -9.49 -45.08 13.02
N ARG A 46 -10.20 -45.01 14.17
CA ARG A 46 -11.62 -45.35 14.25
C ARG A 46 -12.50 -44.28 13.61
N THR A 47 -12.31 -43.00 13.94
CA THR A 47 -13.12 -41.89 13.42
C THR A 47 -13.01 -41.76 11.91
N TRP A 48 -11.79 -41.92 11.35
CA TRP A 48 -11.60 -41.85 9.91
C TRP A 48 -12.27 -43.01 9.16
N SER A 49 -12.33 -44.18 9.79
CA SER A 49 -13.06 -45.35 9.26
C SER A 49 -14.58 -45.15 9.32
N ASP A 50 -15.07 -44.57 10.42
CA ASP A 50 -16.49 -44.23 10.58
C ASP A 50 -16.94 -43.17 9.54
N ILE A 51 -16.07 -42.20 9.21
CA ILE A 51 -16.31 -41.22 8.14
C ILE A 51 -16.42 -41.92 6.78
N ASP A 52 -15.50 -42.82 6.45
CA ASP A 52 -15.56 -43.59 5.20
C ASP A 52 -16.87 -44.37 5.09
N LEU A 53 -17.31 -45.00 6.19
CA LEU A 53 -18.55 -45.76 6.24
C LEU A 53 -19.78 -44.89 6.00
N VAL A 54 -19.81 -43.68 6.57
CA VAL A 54 -20.92 -42.72 6.36
C VAL A 54 -20.99 -42.31 4.90
N VAL A 55 -19.85 -41.93 4.30
CA VAL A 55 -19.79 -41.53 2.88
C VAL A 55 -20.17 -42.68 1.95
N GLN A 56 -19.69 -43.89 2.22
CA GLN A 56 -20.05 -45.09 1.44
C GLN A 56 -21.55 -45.39 1.55
N THR A 57 -22.13 -45.27 2.74
CA THR A 57 -23.56 -45.49 2.97
C THR A 57 -24.40 -44.44 2.26
N GLU A 58 -24.02 -43.16 2.31
CA GLU A 58 -24.71 -42.11 1.56
C GLU A 58 -24.68 -42.35 0.05
N LYS A 59 -23.51 -42.75 -0.48
CA LYS A 59 -23.37 -43.07 -1.90
C LYS A 59 -24.26 -44.26 -2.27
N PHE A 60 -24.24 -45.32 -1.48
CA PHE A 60 -25.09 -46.48 -1.68
C PHE A 60 -26.59 -46.11 -1.67
N LEU A 61 -27.02 -45.29 -0.72
CA LEU A 61 -28.42 -44.82 -0.64
C LEU A 61 -28.82 -43.99 -1.86
N LYS A 62 -27.92 -43.12 -2.36
CA LYS A 62 -28.15 -42.34 -3.59
C LYS A 62 -28.28 -43.24 -4.82
N ASP A 63 -27.39 -44.21 -4.98
CA ASP A 63 -27.36 -45.10 -6.15
C ASP A 63 -28.58 -46.06 -6.19
N ASN A 64 -29.16 -46.36 -5.02
CA ASN A 64 -30.32 -47.26 -4.88
C ASN A 64 -31.66 -46.52 -4.66
N ALA A 65 -31.67 -45.19 -4.74
CA ALA A 65 -32.89 -44.41 -4.59
C ALA A 65 -33.89 -44.73 -5.71
N GLY A 66 -35.11 -45.13 -5.34
CA GLY A 66 -36.19 -45.48 -6.29
C GLY A 66 -36.11 -46.90 -6.85
N GLN A 67 -35.16 -47.73 -6.42
CA GLN A 67 -35.13 -49.14 -6.77
C GLN A 67 -36.08 -49.94 -5.86
N ARG A 68 -36.96 -50.74 -6.48
CA ARG A 68 -37.87 -51.78 -5.93
C ARG A 68 -38.54 -51.47 -4.57
N PRO A 69 -39.89 -51.41 -4.50
CA PRO A 69 -40.62 -51.08 -3.27
C PRO A 69 -40.34 -52.03 -2.09
N GLU A 70 -39.93 -53.28 -2.37
CA GLU A 70 -39.55 -54.29 -1.36
C GLU A 70 -38.34 -53.88 -0.50
N GLN A 71 -37.45 -53.03 -1.03
CA GLN A 71 -36.22 -52.60 -0.33
C GLN A 71 -36.37 -51.23 0.35
N ALA A 72 -37.49 -50.53 0.14
CA ALA A 72 -37.70 -49.17 0.63
C ALA A 72 -37.57 -49.05 2.16
N THR A 73 -38.09 -50.04 2.90
CA THR A 73 -38.00 -50.08 4.37
C THR A 73 -36.55 -50.22 4.84
N LEU A 74 -35.78 -51.12 4.23
CA LEU A 74 -34.36 -51.35 4.56
C LEU A 74 -33.51 -50.12 4.24
N LEU A 75 -33.75 -49.46 3.10
CA LEU A 75 -33.05 -48.22 2.73
C LEU A 75 -33.37 -47.08 3.70
N SER A 76 -34.62 -46.96 4.15
CA SER A 76 -35.03 -45.98 5.16
C SER A 76 -34.36 -46.24 6.52
N GLU A 77 -34.31 -47.50 6.96
CA GLU A 77 -33.60 -47.89 8.18
C GLU A 77 -32.11 -47.59 8.11
N LYS A 78 -31.46 -47.90 6.98
CA LYS A 78 -30.04 -47.59 6.74
C LYS A 78 -29.79 -46.09 6.68
N ALA A 79 -30.68 -45.30 6.09
CA ALA A 79 -30.61 -43.85 6.11
C ALA A 79 -30.68 -43.31 7.54
N ARG A 80 -31.62 -43.81 8.36
CA ARG A 80 -31.73 -43.42 9.77
C ARG A 80 -30.49 -43.81 10.58
N GLU A 81 -29.96 -45.00 10.38
CA GLU A 81 -28.72 -45.46 11.00
C GLU A 81 -27.55 -44.55 10.61
N ASN A 82 -27.47 -44.15 9.34
CA ASN A 82 -26.45 -43.25 8.84
C ASN A 82 -26.56 -41.84 9.44
N SER A 83 -27.77 -41.29 9.57
CA SER A 83 -27.99 -40.02 10.25
C SER A 83 -27.58 -40.07 11.73
N ASN A 84 -27.77 -41.21 12.41
CA ASN A 84 -27.29 -41.39 13.78
C ASN A 84 -25.75 -41.45 13.84
N ARG A 85 -25.11 -42.15 12.89
CA ARG A 85 -23.64 -42.15 12.75
C ARG A 85 -23.10 -40.74 12.52
N GLU A 86 -23.72 -39.96 11.65
CA GLU A 86 -23.31 -38.57 11.38
C GLU A 86 -23.35 -37.70 12.65
N LYS A 87 -24.36 -37.85 13.51
CA LYS A 87 -24.42 -37.14 14.79
C LYS A 87 -23.28 -37.52 15.73
N LEU A 88 -22.94 -38.82 15.79
CA LEU A 88 -21.81 -39.30 16.59
C LEU A 88 -20.47 -38.81 16.01
N LEU A 89 -20.34 -38.78 14.68
CA LEU A 89 -19.16 -38.26 13.99
C LEU A 89 -18.89 -36.80 14.33
N ARG A 90 -19.92 -35.97 14.49
CA ARG A 90 -19.73 -34.56 14.92
C ARG A 90 -19.04 -34.48 16.29
N VAL A 91 -19.48 -35.30 17.25
CA VAL A 91 -18.87 -35.36 18.59
C VAL A 91 -17.43 -35.87 18.52
N GLN A 92 -17.16 -36.89 17.69
CA GLN A 92 -15.80 -37.38 17.48
C GLN A 92 -14.90 -36.32 16.83
N LEU A 93 -15.38 -35.60 15.83
CA LEU A 93 -14.64 -34.52 15.18
C LEU A 93 -14.35 -33.35 16.14
N GLU A 94 -15.29 -33.01 17.02
CA GLU A 94 -15.05 -32.04 18.10
C GLU A 94 -13.92 -32.49 19.02
N SER A 95 -13.88 -33.78 19.38
CA SER A 95 -12.79 -34.36 20.18
C SER A 95 -11.44 -34.32 19.42
N LEU A 96 -11.43 -34.67 18.14
CA LEU A 96 -10.22 -34.59 17.31
C LEU A 96 -9.70 -33.17 17.17
N LEU A 97 -10.59 -32.19 17.09
CA LEU A 97 -10.23 -30.77 17.06
C LEU A 97 -9.66 -30.31 18.40
N ALA A 98 -10.21 -30.78 19.52
CA ALA A 98 -9.66 -30.51 20.85
C ALA A 98 -8.23 -31.06 21.03
N GLU A 99 -7.94 -32.20 20.40
CA GLU A 99 -6.62 -32.85 20.42
C GLU A 99 -5.69 -32.38 19.30
N ALA A 100 -6.18 -31.57 18.36
CA ALA A 100 -5.42 -31.13 17.20
C ALA A 100 -4.20 -30.29 17.60
N ASP A 101 -3.13 -30.42 16.81
CA ASP A 101 -2.01 -29.51 16.91
C ASP A 101 -2.26 -28.29 16.02
N VAL A 102 -2.02 -27.09 16.55
CA VAL A 102 -2.28 -25.84 15.87
C VAL A 102 -1.00 -25.03 15.75
N TRP A 103 -0.73 -24.55 14.53
CA TRP A 103 0.35 -23.61 14.24
C TRP A 103 -0.22 -22.36 13.58
N ALA A 104 0.38 -21.21 13.87
CA ALA A 104 0.04 -19.94 13.24
C ALA A 104 1.31 -19.10 13.08
N ILE A 105 1.54 -18.59 11.86
CA ILE A 105 2.62 -17.64 11.52
C ILE A 105 3.96 -18.01 12.15
N GLY A 106 4.40 -19.26 11.95
CA GLY A 106 5.72 -19.69 12.40
C GLY A 106 5.81 -20.21 13.84
N GLU A 107 4.72 -20.20 14.61
CA GLU A 107 4.73 -20.66 15.99
C GLU A 107 3.67 -21.74 16.25
N ARG A 108 3.97 -22.66 17.17
CA ARG A 108 3.02 -23.66 17.65
C ARG A 108 2.20 -23.05 18.78
N LEU A 109 0.88 -23.09 18.66
CA LEU A 109 0.00 -22.56 19.68
C LEU A 109 -0.21 -23.59 20.81
N PRO A 110 -0.23 -23.15 22.07
CA PRO A 110 -0.52 -24.02 23.20
C PRO A 110 -1.99 -24.49 23.16
N LYS A 111 -2.24 -25.74 23.56
CA LYS A 111 -3.59 -26.29 23.69
C LYS A 111 -4.26 -25.73 24.96
N LYS A 112 -4.92 -24.57 24.85
CA LYS A 112 -5.65 -23.95 25.97
C LYS A 112 -7.16 -24.14 25.92
N SER A 113 -7.70 -24.53 24.76
CA SER A 113 -9.14 -24.69 24.56
C SER A 113 -9.50 -26.06 24.02
N SER A 114 -10.69 -26.55 24.37
CA SER A 114 -11.24 -27.84 23.95
C SER A 114 -12.41 -27.71 22.97
N THR A 115 -12.90 -26.50 22.67
CA THR A 115 -14.00 -26.31 21.71
C THR A 115 -13.47 -25.77 20.39
N PRO A 116 -13.94 -26.29 19.24
CA PRO A 116 -13.46 -25.87 17.92
C PRO A 116 -13.48 -24.36 17.68
N SER A 117 -14.57 -23.69 18.04
CA SER A 117 -14.70 -22.23 17.84
C SER A 117 -13.65 -21.46 18.61
N ASN A 118 -13.40 -21.82 19.88
CA ASN A 118 -12.42 -21.12 20.71
C ASN A 118 -10.98 -21.38 20.24
N ILE A 119 -10.69 -22.57 19.71
CA ILE A 119 -9.37 -22.89 19.13
C ILE A 119 -9.10 -21.98 17.92
N VAL A 120 -10.08 -21.86 17.02
CA VAL A 120 -9.98 -20.96 15.87
C VAL A 120 -9.88 -19.51 16.32
N ASP A 121 -10.68 -19.08 17.30
CA ASP A 121 -10.64 -17.71 17.82
C ASP A 121 -9.31 -17.37 18.48
N GLU A 122 -8.70 -18.28 19.25
CA GLU A 122 -7.37 -18.08 19.83
C GLU A 122 -6.29 -18.00 18.74
N ALA A 123 -6.36 -18.85 17.72
CA ALA A 123 -5.43 -18.80 16.60
C ALA A 123 -5.58 -17.49 15.79
N CYS A 124 -6.80 -17.06 15.53
CA CYS A 124 -7.10 -15.78 14.88
C CYS A 124 -6.59 -14.60 15.72
N ARG A 125 -6.80 -14.63 17.05
CA ARG A 125 -6.30 -13.60 17.96
C ARG A 125 -4.78 -13.52 17.93
N TYR A 126 -4.09 -14.66 18.01
CA TYR A 126 -2.63 -14.71 17.91
C TYR A 126 -2.14 -14.11 16.60
N VAL A 127 -2.78 -14.46 15.48
CA VAL A 127 -2.47 -13.87 14.17
C VAL A 127 -2.62 -12.35 14.20
N ILE A 128 -3.76 -11.83 14.67
CA ILE A 128 -4.01 -10.38 14.70
C ILE A 128 -2.96 -9.67 15.56
N GLU A 129 -2.65 -10.19 16.74
CA GLU A 129 -1.67 -9.61 17.66
C GLU A 129 -0.25 -9.58 17.08
N ASN A 130 0.13 -10.58 16.27
CA ASN A 130 1.50 -10.73 15.79
C ASN A 130 1.71 -10.28 14.34
N THR A 131 0.66 -10.04 13.55
CA THR A 131 0.81 -9.65 12.14
C THR A 131 0.77 -8.15 11.93
N PHE A 132 0.07 -7.40 12.78
CA PHE A 132 -0.08 -5.95 12.65
C PHE A 132 0.95 -5.17 13.47
N GLY A 133 2.22 -5.56 13.36
CA GLY A 133 3.32 -4.95 14.13
C GLY A 133 3.48 -3.45 13.92
N LYS A 134 3.07 -2.91 12.76
CA LYS A 134 3.15 -1.47 12.42
C LYS A 134 1.84 -0.71 12.70
N LEU A 135 0.79 -1.35 13.21
CA LEU A 135 -0.47 -0.67 13.56
C LEU A 135 -0.25 0.42 14.61
N LYS A 136 0.61 0.16 15.60
CA LYS A 136 0.91 1.10 16.70
C LYS A 136 1.65 2.37 16.25
N MET A 137 2.18 2.42 15.03
CA MET A 137 2.80 3.64 14.48
C MET A 137 1.76 4.73 14.20
N LEU A 138 0.50 4.35 14.05
CA LEU A 138 -0.61 5.26 13.80
C LEU A 138 -1.34 5.55 15.13
N ARG A 139 -1.33 6.82 15.54
CA ARG A 139 -2.20 7.35 16.59
C ARG A 139 -3.45 7.93 15.92
N PRO A 140 -4.65 7.42 16.22
CA PRO A 140 -5.88 7.94 15.62
C PRO A 140 -6.03 9.45 15.84
N PHE A 141 -6.55 10.14 14.83
CA PHE A 141 -6.86 11.55 14.93
C PHE A 141 -8.17 11.75 15.71
N ASN A 142 -8.09 12.47 16.82
CA ASN A 142 -9.24 12.78 17.66
C ASN A 142 -10.01 13.99 17.08
N GLY A 143 -10.72 13.78 15.98
CA GLY A 143 -11.49 14.83 15.32
C GLY A 143 -12.21 14.36 14.05
N ASP A 144 -12.81 15.30 13.35
CA ASP A 144 -13.41 15.04 12.05
C ASP A 144 -12.31 15.03 10.97
N ILE A 145 -11.87 13.82 10.62
CA ILE A 145 -10.83 13.58 9.60
C ILE A 145 -11.22 14.18 8.25
N SER A 146 -12.50 14.09 7.87
CA SER A 146 -13.01 14.57 6.59
C SER A 146 -12.88 16.10 6.52
N ARG A 147 -13.28 16.79 7.58
CA ARG A 147 -13.14 18.24 7.72
C ARG A 147 -11.67 18.68 7.72
N GLU A 148 -10.79 17.94 8.39
CA GLU A 148 -9.36 18.24 8.44
C GLU A 148 -8.70 18.10 7.06
N ILE A 149 -8.98 16.99 6.35
CA ILE A 149 -8.49 16.79 4.98
C ILE A 149 -9.00 17.92 4.07
N HIS A 150 -10.27 18.31 4.18
CA HIS A 150 -10.82 19.42 3.42
C HIS A 150 -10.04 20.72 3.70
N ALA A 151 -9.78 21.05 4.97
CA ALA A 151 -9.02 22.25 5.35
C ALA A 151 -7.59 22.23 4.77
N LEU A 152 -6.87 21.12 4.93
CA LEU A 152 -5.50 20.94 4.41
C LEU A 152 -5.40 21.05 2.89
N LEU A 153 -6.44 20.63 2.17
CA LEU A 153 -6.45 20.66 0.70
C LEU A 153 -6.96 22.00 0.13
N THR A 154 -7.82 22.72 0.85
CA THR A 154 -8.52 23.91 0.31
C THR A 154 -7.97 25.25 0.78
N VAL A 155 -7.42 25.34 2.00
CA VAL A 155 -6.87 26.60 2.54
C VAL A 155 -5.53 26.90 1.86
N GLU A 156 -5.37 28.10 1.30
CA GLU A 156 -4.16 28.52 0.56
C GLU A 156 -3.11 29.21 1.43
N ASN A 157 -3.51 29.80 2.55
CA ASN A 157 -2.62 30.55 3.43
C ASN A 157 -2.15 29.67 4.59
N ASP A 158 -0.86 29.31 4.58
CA ASP A 158 -0.16 28.64 5.69
C ASP A 158 -0.21 29.45 7.00
N THR A 159 -0.61 30.73 6.95
CA THR A 159 -0.76 31.62 8.11
C THR A 159 -2.12 31.53 8.83
N GLU A 160 -3.16 31.01 8.17
CA GLU A 160 -4.50 30.79 8.78
C GLU A 160 -4.66 29.38 9.35
N LEU A 161 -3.88 28.43 8.83
CA LEU A 161 -3.64 27.17 9.52
C LEU A 161 -2.68 27.50 10.67
N ASP A 162 -3.13 27.40 11.91
CA ASP A 162 -2.28 27.37 13.09
C ASP A 162 -1.43 26.07 13.06
N LEU A 163 -0.49 26.01 12.11
CA LEU A 163 0.46 24.92 11.89
C LEU A 163 1.40 24.74 13.10
N GLY A 164 1.39 25.70 14.05
CA GLY A 164 2.09 25.62 15.33
C GLY A 164 1.43 24.67 16.33
N ASN A 165 0.14 24.35 16.17
CA ASN A 165 -0.62 23.47 17.06
C ASN A 165 -1.06 22.14 16.41
N LEU A 166 -0.76 21.92 15.13
CA LEU A 166 -0.64 20.57 14.59
C LEU A 166 0.63 19.95 15.19
N GLU A 167 0.55 19.52 16.46
CA GLU A 167 1.41 18.44 16.97
C GLU A 167 1.56 17.46 15.82
N GLU A 168 2.79 17.16 15.40
CA GLU A 168 3.02 16.18 14.33
C GLU A 168 2.40 14.86 14.75
N SER A 169 1.13 14.69 14.40
CA SER A 169 0.36 13.53 14.69
C SER A 169 0.86 12.48 13.70
N ASN A 170 1.68 11.58 14.23
CA ASN A 170 2.30 10.44 13.56
C ASN A 170 3.46 10.79 12.60
N PRO A 171 4.60 11.31 13.12
CA PRO A 171 5.76 11.59 12.28
C PRO A 171 6.33 10.32 11.64
N ASP A 172 6.31 9.19 12.36
CA ASP A 172 6.79 7.91 11.85
C ASP A 172 5.87 7.34 10.77
N ALA A 173 4.55 7.42 10.94
CA ALA A 173 3.61 7.00 9.91
C ALA A 173 3.70 7.89 8.66
N MET A 174 3.84 9.20 8.82
CA MET A 174 4.06 10.12 7.70
C MET A 174 5.34 9.76 6.92
N ARG A 175 6.45 9.50 7.63
CA ARG A 175 7.72 9.10 7.01
C ARG A 175 7.59 7.78 6.25
N GLU A 176 6.87 6.81 6.79
CA GLU A 176 6.64 5.52 6.15
C GLU A 176 5.84 5.67 4.85
N VAL A 177 4.76 6.46 4.87
CA VAL A 177 3.94 6.78 3.69
C VAL A 177 4.79 7.52 2.64
N GLU A 178 5.54 8.55 3.05
CA GLU A 178 6.43 9.30 2.15
C GLU A 178 7.49 8.41 1.50
N THR A 179 8.09 7.51 2.29
CA THR A 179 9.13 6.58 1.84
C THR A 179 8.56 5.58 0.83
N TRP A 180 7.41 4.97 1.13
CA TRP A 180 6.77 4.02 0.24
C TRP A 180 6.38 4.65 -1.10
N ILE A 181 5.76 5.85 -1.07
CA ILE A 181 5.38 6.58 -2.29
C ILE A 181 6.65 6.92 -3.09
N SER A 182 7.67 7.47 -2.43
CA SER A 182 8.94 7.87 -3.07
C SER A 182 9.62 6.68 -3.77
N MET A 183 9.75 5.55 -3.07
CA MET A 183 10.37 4.35 -3.61
C MET A 183 9.63 3.85 -4.85
N ASN A 184 8.29 3.75 -4.81
CA ASN A 184 7.53 3.27 -5.97
C ASN A 184 7.68 4.20 -7.18
N ILE A 185 7.68 5.52 -6.96
CA ILE A 185 7.91 6.50 -8.03
C ILE A 185 9.33 6.37 -8.60
N GLU A 186 10.35 6.18 -7.75
CA GLU A 186 11.75 5.98 -8.16
C GLU A 186 11.94 4.68 -8.96
N TYR A 187 11.17 3.63 -8.66
CA TYR A 187 11.10 2.41 -9.46
C TYR A 187 10.23 2.51 -10.72
N ASN A 188 9.86 3.73 -11.14
CA ASN A 188 8.98 4.01 -12.29
C ASN A 188 7.60 3.32 -12.22
N LYS A 189 7.11 2.99 -11.01
CA LYS A 189 5.76 2.47 -10.82
C LYS A 189 4.79 3.64 -10.64
N PRO A 190 3.69 3.71 -11.42
CA PRO A 190 2.67 4.72 -11.18
C PRO A 190 2.02 4.47 -9.81
N VAL A 191 1.91 5.51 -9.00
CA VAL A 191 1.32 5.45 -7.66
C VAL A 191 -0.01 6.20 -7.66
N TYR A 192 -1.11 5.47 -7.44
CA TYR A 192 -2.44 6.05 -7.27
C TYR A 192 -2.85 6.08 -5.80
N LEU A 193 -3.78 6.98 -5.43
CA LEU A 193 -4.30 7.04 -4.06
C LEU A 193 -4.84 5.68 -3.61
N ARG A 194 -5.61 5.00 -4.48
CA ARG A 194 -6.11 3.65 -4.22
C ARG A 194 -5.00 2.65 -3.83
N ASP A 195 -3.83 2.74 -4.46
CA ASP A 195 -2.74 1.80 -4.21
C ASP A 195 -2.10 2.04 -2.83
N ILE A 196 -1.98 3.32 -2.44
CA ILE A 196 -1.53 3.72 -1.10
C ILE A 196 -2.50 3.18 -0.05
N LEU A 197 -3.80 3.44 -0.22
CA LEU A 197 -4.84 2.99 0.71
C LEU A 197 -4.84 1.46 0.84
N ASN A 198 -4.76 0.75 -0.28
CA ASN A 198 -4.69 -0.72 -0.28
C ASN A 198 -3.42 -1.27 0.37
N HIS A 199 -2.28 -0.58 0.24
CA HIS A 199 -1.03 -1.02 0.86
C HIS A 199 -1.07 -0.88 2.38
N PHE A 200 -1.46 0.31 2.87
CA PHE A 200 -1.49 0.60 4.31
C PHE A 200 -2.70 0.01 5.04
N ALA A 201 -3.74 -0.43 4.32
CA ALA A 201 -4.82 -1.23 4.90
C ALA A 201 -4.41 -2.70 5.18
N ARG A 202 -3.32 -3.18 4.57
CA ARG A 202 -2.85 -4.58 4.71
C ARG A 202 -1.82 -4.72 5.82
N ARG A 203 -1.54 -5.98 6.17
CA ARG A 203 -0.41 -6.37 7.01
C ARG A 203 0.89 -5.80 6.43
N PRO A 204 1.81 -5.27 7.26
CA PRO A 204 1.80 -5.23 8.72
C PRO A 204 1.14 -3.97 9.34
N TYR A 205 0.46 -3.13 8.55
CA TYR A 205 -0.05 -1.82 8.97
C TYR A 205 -1.46 -1.88 9.52
N GLY A 206 -2.44 -2.32 8.71
CA GLY A 206 -3.85 -2.38 9.11
C GLY A 206 -4.48 -1.01 9.43
N TRP A 207 -4.00 0.06 8.78
CA TRP A 207 -4.45 1.43 9.08
C TRP A 207 -5.82 1.74 8.45
N PRO A 208 -6.70 2.49 9.15
CA PRO A 208 -7.97 2.94 8.59
C PRO A 208 -7.76 3.82 7.35
N GLU A 209 -8.63 3.65 6.35
CA GLU A 209 -8.52 4.35 5.07
C GLU A 209 -8.46 5.89 5.24
N ASP A 210 -9.31 6.44 6.09
CA ASP A 210 -9.40 7.90 6.29
C ASP A 210 -8.17 8.47 7.01
N GLU A 211 -7.57 7.71 7.92
CA GLU A 211 -6.30 8.10 8.56
C GLU A 211 -5.16 8.13 7.55
N VAL A 212 -5.11 7.16 6.64
CA VAL A 212 -4.11 7.15 5.56
C VAL A 212 -4.34 8.34 4.62
N LYS A 213 -5.60 8.66 4.26
CA LYS A 213 -5.92 9.86 3.47
C LYS A 213 -5.43 11.13 4.16
N LEU A 214 -5.61 11.25 5.48
CA LEU A 214 -5.14 12.38 6.26
C LEU A 214 -3.62 12.54 6.19
N LEU A 215 -2.87 11.44 6.33
CA LEU A 215 -1.41 11.45 6.16
C LEU A 215 -1.00 11.93 4.76
N VAL A 216 -1.67 11.43 3.71
CA VAL A 216 -1.39 11.85 2.33
C VAL A 216 -1.72 13.33 2.12
N ALA A 217 -2.85 13.81 2.66
CA ALA A 217 -3.25 15.22 2.58
C ALA A 217 -2.23 16.14 3.28
N ARG A 218 -1.73 15.75 4.47
CA ARG A 218 -0.66 16.48 5.17
C ARG A 218 0.63 16.53 4.34
N LEU A 219 1.04 15.42 3.73
CA LEU A 219 2.23 15.39 2.87
C LEU A 219 2.07 16.26 1.61
N ALA A 220 0.88 16.31 1.02
CA ALA A 220 0.56 17.20 -0.09
C ALA A 220 0.55 18.68 0.35
N CYS A 221 0.00 18.99 1.53
CA CYS A 221 0.02 20.33 2.11
C CYS A 221 1.47 20.82 2.33
N LYS A 222 2.36 19.95 2.85
CA LYS A 222 3.80 20.19 2.97
C LYS A 222 4.54 20.29 1.61
N GLY A 223 3.83 20.17 0.48
CA GLY A 223 4.38 20.28 -0.87
C GLY A 223 5.37 19.17 -1.23
N LYS A 224 5.27 17.99 -0.60
CA LYS A 224 6.08 16.80 -0.92
C LYS A 224 5.57 16.08 -2.16
N PHE A 225 4.25 16.09 -2.36
CA PHE A 225 3.59 15.42 -3.47
C PHE A 225 2.61 16.35 -4.19
N SER A 226 2.51 16.20 -5.50
CA SER A 226 1.50 16.82 -6.36
C SER A 226 0.59 15.77 -6.98
N PHE A 227 -0.55 16.21 -7.49
CA PHE A 227 -1.59 15.32 -8.00
C PHE A 227 -1.80 15.49 -9.50
N SER A 228 -2.19 14.40 -10.17
CA SER A 228 -2.68 14.45 -11.55
C SER A 228 -3.83 13.50 -11.76
N GLN A 229 -4.73 13.83 -12.68
CA GLN A 229 -5.82 12.99 -13.15
C GLN A 229 -5.73 12.92 -14.67
N GLN A 230 -5.68 11.71 -15.26
CA GLN A 230 -5.55 11.52 -16.71
C GLN A 230 -4.41 12.35 -17.36
N ASN A 231 -3.27 12.47 -16.66
CA ASN A 231 -2.10 13.29 -17.03
C ASN A 231 -2.29 14.82 -17.00
N ASN A 232 -3.44 15.32 -16.56
CA ASN A 232 -3.63 16.73 -16.26
C ASN A 232 -3.26 17.00 -14.79
N ASN A 233 -2.54 18.10 -14.55
CA ASN A 233 -2.21 18.53 -13.20
C ASN A 233 -3.49 18.89 -12.43
N VAL A 234 -3.64 18.37 -11.22
CA VAL A 234 -4.77 18.64 -10.33
C VAL A 234 -4.29 19.58 -9.25
N GLU A 235 -4.93 20.75 -9.16
CA GLU A 235 -4.67 21.69 -8.06
C GLU A 235 -5.11 21.10 -6.72
N ARG A 236 -4.45 21.52 -5.64
CA ARG A 236 -4.70 21.00 -4.29
C ARG A 236 -6.19 21.10 -3.89
N LYS A 237 -6.86 22.22 -4.22
CA LYS A 237 -8.30 22.43 -3.98
C LYS A 237 -9.19 21.41 -4.68
N GLN A 238 -8.86 21.06 -5.92
CA GLN A 238 -9.61 20.10 -6.73
C GLN A 238 -9.37 18.65 -6.29
N ALA A 239 -8.27 18.39 -5.59
CA ALA A 239 -7.97 17.07 -5.05
C ALA A 239 -9.00 16.62 -4.01
N TRP A 240 -9.64 17.53 -3.26
CA TRP A 240 -10.64 17.18 -2.25
C TRP A 240 -11.75 16.27 -2.78
N GLU A 241 -12.35 16.59 -3.93
CA GLU A 241 -13.42 15.79 -4.51
C GLU A 241 -12.96 14.36 -4.85
N LEU A 242 -11.70 14.23 -5.25
CA LEU A 242 -11.06 12.95 -5.56
C LEU A 242 -10.75 12.16 -4.29
N PHE A 243 -10.38 12.81 -3.18
CA PHE A 243 -10.19 12.17 -1.88
C PHE A 243 -11.51 11.67 -1.27
N ASN A 244 -12.57 12.48 -1.36
CA ASN A 244 -13.86 12.19 -0.74
C ASN A 244 -14.64 11.09 -1.50
N ASN A 245 -14.42 10.92 -2.80
CA ASN A 245 -15.12 9.91 -3.60
C ASN A 245 -14.28 8.64 -3.80
N SER A 246 -14.61 7.57 -3.07
CA SER A 246 -13.90 6.28 -3.13
C SER A 246 -13.83 5.65 -4.52
N ARG A 247 -14.80 5.91 -5.40
CA ARG A 247 -14.78 5.37 -6.78
C ARG A 247 -13.70 6.02 -7.64
N ARG A 248 -13.23 7.22 -7.26
CA ARG A 248 -12.27 8.03 -8.02
C ARG A 248 -10.85 7.95 -7.46
N HIS A 249 -10.61 7.19 -6.39
CA HIS A 249 -9.26 7.01 -5.81
C HIS A 249 -8.26 6.40 -6.79
N SER A 250 -8.72 5.63 -7.78
CA SER A 250 -7.87 5.09 -8.85
C SER A 250 -7.53 6.10 -9.95
N GLU A 251 -8.19 7.24 -9.98
CA GLU A 251 -7.95 8.29 -10.98
C GLU A 251 -6.88 9.28 -10.51
N LEU A 252 -6.73 9.43 -9.19
CA LEU A 252 -5.80 10.36 -8.55
C LEU A 252 -4.40 9.75 -8.46
N ARG A 253 -3.49 10.21 -9.31
CA ARG A 253 -2.08 9.81 -9.31
C ARG A 253 -1.23 10.82 -8.54
N LEU A 254 -0.28 10.31 -7.75
CA LEU A 254 0.67 11.13 -7.00
C LEU A 254 2.01 11.22 -7.73
N HIS A 255 2.62 12.40 -7.66
CA HIS A 255 3.97 12.68 -8.15
C HIS A 255 4.82 13.26 -7.05
N LYS A 256 6.07 12.81 -6.93
CA LYS A 256 7.04 13.39 -6.01
C LYS A 256 7.42 14.78 -6.52
N VAL A 257 7.15 15.80 -5.71
CA VAL A 257 7.64 17.15 -5.99
C VAL A 257 9.13 17.13 -5.66
N ARG A 258 9.97 17.26 -6.69
CA ARG A 258 11.39 17.49 -6.49
C ARG A 258 11.55 18.90 -5.96
N ARG A 259 11.67 19.05 -4.64
CA ARG A 259 12.31 20.25 -4.10
C ARG A 259 13.80 20.06 -4.30
N HIS A 260 14.43 21.02 -4.97
CA HIS A 260 15.88 21.07 -4.96
C HIS A 260 16.33 21.24 -3.51
N ASP A 261 17.39 20.53 -3.12
CA ASP A 261 17.99 20.69 -1.80
C ASP A 261 18.35 22.17 -1.62
N GLU A 262 18.09 22.76 -0.44
CA GLU A 262 18.49 24.14 -0.15
C GLU A 262 19.97 24.37 -0.47
N ALA A 263 20.82 23.35 -0.26
CA ALA A 263 22.23 23.40 -0.63
C ALA A 263 22.44 23.55 -2.15
N GLN A 264 21.60 22.90 -2.97
CA GLN A 264 21.64 23.01 -4.43
C GLN A 264 21.12 24.37 -4.90
N VAL A 265 20.02 24.87 -4.32
CA VAL A 265 19.49 26.20 -4.63
C VAL A 265 20.50 27.29 -4.28
N ARG A 266 21.15 27.20 -3.11
CA ARG A 266 22.23 28.12 -2.71
C ARG A 266 23.43 28.05 -3.65
N LYS A 267 23.87 26.84 -4.03
CA LYS A 267 24.96 26.67 -4.97
C LYS A 267 24.62 27.25 -6.35
N ALA A 268 23.40 27.05 -6.83
CA ALA A 268 22.92 27.62 -8.08
C ALA A 268 22.86 29.15 -8.03
N ALA A 269 22.33 29.72 -6.93
CA ALA A 269 22.30 31.16 -6.70
C ALA A 269 23.71 31.77 -6.68
N GLN A 270 24.65 31.14 -5.97
CA GLN A 270 26.04 31.59 -5.91
C GLN A 270 26.72 31.52 -7.27
N THR A 271 26.54 30.41 -8.00
CA THR A 271 27.07 30.26 -9.36
C THR A 271 26.52 31.33 -10.29
N MET A 272 25.22 31.61 -10.23
CA MET A 272 24.60 32.66 -11.04
C MET A 272 25.07 34.06 -10.64
N ALA A 273 25.27 34.32 -9.35
CA ALA A 273 25.83 35.58 -8.89
C ALA A 273 27.27 35.79 -9.40
N ASP A 274 28.08 34.73 -9.45
CA ASP A 274 29.44 34.78 -9.98
C ASP A 274 29.46 35.01 -11.50
N ILE A 275 28.59 34.31 -12.25
CA ILE A 275 28.52 34.45 -13.72
C ILE A 275 27.92 35.80 -14.11
N ALA A 276 26.84 36.22 -13.44
CA ALA A 276 26.15 37.46 -13.75
C ALA A 276 26.80 38.70 -13.12
N GLN A 277 27.74 38.50 -12.19
CA GLN A 277 28.33 39.55 -11.37
C GLN A 277 27.28 40.41 -10.65
N GLN A 278 26.14 39.81 -10.31
CA GLN A 278 25.01 40.45 -9.64
C GLN A 278 24.68 39.67 -8.36
N PRO A 279 24.63 40.31 -7.18
CA PRO A 279 24.29 39.62 -5.95
C PRO A 279 22.81 39.21 -5.95
N PHE A 280 22.53 37.94 -5.63
CA PHE A 280 21.18 37.42 -5.44
C PHE A 280 20.99 36.98 -3.98
N ASN A 281 20.09 37.66 -3.27
CA ASN A 281 19.91 37.47 -1.82
C ASN A 281 18.67 36.66 -1.44
N GLU A 282 17.79 36.36 -2.41
CA GLU A 282 16.57 35.61 -2.15
C GLU A 282 16.84 34.10 -2.08
N ARG A 283 16.04 33.40 -1.28
CA ARG A 283 16.27 31.97 -0.97
C ARG A 283 15.25 31.03 -1.61
N GLU A 284 14.30 31.59 -2.35
CA GLU A 284 13.22 30.85 -2.97
C GLU A 284 13.60 30.43 -4.39
N GLU A 285 13.51 29.13 -4.68
CA GLU A 285 13.72 28.56 -6.01
C GLU A 285 12.94 29.27 -7.13
N PRO A 286 11.62 29.54 -7.02
CA PRO A 286 10.89 30.18 -8.11
C PRO A 286 11.43 31.58 -8.44
N VAL A 287 11.85 32.34 -7.42
CA VAL A 287 12.41 33.68 -7.65
C VAL A 287 13.80 33.60 -8.27
N LEU A 288 14.62 32.62 -7.85
CA LEU A 288 15.91 32.37 -8.48
C LEU A 288 15.74 32.03 -9.97
N VAL A 289 14.78 31.17 -10.31
CA VAL A 289 14.50 30.80 -11.70
C VAL A 289 14.07 32.02 -12.52
N GLU A 290 13.22 32.88 -11.98
CA GLU A 290 12.77 34.09 -12.67
C GLU A 290 13.91 35.09 -12.86
N HIS A 291 14.76 35.30 -11.85
CA HIS A 291 15.95 36.13 -11.96
C HIS A 291 16.92 35.60 -13.04
N ILE A 292 17.18 34.29 -13.08
CA ILE A 292 18.02 33.66 -14.11
C ILE A 292 17.44 33.90 -15.51
N ARG A 293 16.11 33.80 -15.67
CA ARG A 293 15.45 34.08 -16.95
C ARG A 293 15.63 35.52 -17.39
N GLN A 294 15.46 36.47 -16.49
CA GLN A 294 15.63 37.89 -16.77
C GLN A 294 17.05 38.18 -17.25
N VAL A 295 18.06 37.72 -16.51
CA VAL A 295 19.48 37.90 -16.87
C VAL A 295 19.78 37.29 -18.26
N PHE A 296 19.28 36.09 -18.54
CA PHE A 296 19.50 35.46 -19.84
C PHE A 296 18.76 36.17 -20.99
N GLU A 297 17.58 36.73 -20.74
CA GLU A 297 16.85 37.48 -21.75
C GLU A 297 17.54 38.84 -22.03
N GLU A 298 18.07 39.50 -21.01
CA GLU A 298 18.92 40.71 -21.17
C GLU A 298 20.16 40.41 -22.03
N TRP A 299 20.91 39.35 -21.70
CA TRP A 299 22.08 38.95 -22.50
C TRP A 299 21.71 38.58 -23.93
N LYS A 300 20.57 37.92 -24.14
CA LYS A 300 20.07 37.63 -25.48
C LYS A 300 19.75 38.91 -26.25
N GLN A 301 19.16 39.93 -25.62
CA GLN A 301 18.91 41.22 -26.26
C GLN A 301 20.22 41.91 -26.65
N GLU A 302 21.20 41.96 -25.75
CA GLU A 302 22.53 42.53 -26.04
C GLU A 302 23.24 41.79 -27.19
N LEU A 303 23.25 40.45 -27.15
CA LEU A 303 23.84 39.61 -28.20
C LEU A 303 23.15 39.84 -29.55
N ASN A 304 21.84 40.04 -29.58
CA ASN A 304 21.11 40.38 -30.82
C ASN A 304 21.51 41.76 -31.36
N VAL A 305 21.71 42.76 -30.50
CA VAL A 305 22.23 44.08 -30.90
C VAL A 305 23.65 43.95 -31.48
N PHE A 306 24.53 43.18 -30.84
CA PHE A 306 25.88 42.92 -31.34
C PHE A 306 25.86 42.16 -32.67
N ARG A 307 24.96 41.19 -32.84
CA ARG A 307 24.77 40.47 -34.09
C ARG A 307 24.35 41.39 -35.22
N ALA A 308 23.35 42.24 -35.00
CA ALA A 308 22.89 43.22 -36.00
C ALA A 308 24.01 44.19 -36.42
N LYS A 309 24.82 44.67 -35.46
CA LYS A 309 25.99 45.52 -35.73
C LYS A 309 27.10 44.76 -36.48
N ALA A 310 27.29 43.49 -36.18
CA ALA A 310 28.29 42.66 -36.83
C ALA A 310 27.93 42.32 -38.28
N GLU A 311 26.63 42.28 -38.63
CA GLU A 311 26.13 42.03 -39.98
C GLU A 311 26.53 43.13 -40.99
N GLY A 312 26.67 44.39 -40.56
CA GLY A 312 27.02 45.55 -41.39
C GLY A 312 28.49 45.70 -41.83
N GLY A 313 29.37 44.71 -41.58
CA GLY A 313 30.77 44.76 -42.01
C GLY A 313 31.53 43.43 -41.91
N ASN A 314 32.78 43.40 -42.41
CA ASN A 314 33.68 42.24 -42.32
C ASN A 314 34.33 42.17 -40.92
N ASN A 315 33.50 41.90 -39.91
CA ASN A 315 33.89 41.93 -38.51
C ASN A 315 34.36 40.55 -38.02
N PRO A 316 35.60 40.43 -37.50
CA PRO A 316 36.14 39.15 -36.99
C PRO A 316 35.40 38.61 -35.76
N GLY A 317 34.52 39.41 -35.14
CA GLY A 317 33.65 38.99 -34.04
C GLY A 317 32.50 38.07 -34.44
N LYS A 318 32.11 38.02 -35.73
CA LYS A 318 31.00 37.16 -36.23
C LYS A 318 31.21 35.68 -35.90
N THR A 319 32.45 35.19 -36.04
CA THR A 319 32.82 33.79 -35.76
C THR A 319 32.74 33.43 -34.27
N ARG A 320 32.80 34.41 -33.36
CA ARG A 320 32.70 34.20 -31.90
C ARG A 320 31.28 34.37 -31.35
N LEU A 321 30.42 35.14 -32.03
CA LEU A 321 29.03 35.40 -31.61
C LEU A 321 28.09 34.19 -31.82
N ASN A 322 28.24 33.48 -32.94
CA ASN A 322 27.34 32.36 -33.28
C ASN A 322 27.33 31.21 -32.25
N PRO A 323 28.48 30.73 -31.73
CA PRO A 323 28.51 29.70 -30.70
C PRO A 323 27.86 30.14 -29.38
N VAL A 324 28.08 31.39 -28.97
CA VAL A 324 27.54 31.93 -27.71
C VAL A 324 26.01 31.99 -27.76
N CYS A 325 25.43 32.49 -28.85
CA CYS A 325 23.98 32.49 -29.05
C CYS A 325 23.40 31.06 -29.11
N ALA A 326 24.12 30.10 -29.73
CA ALA A 326 23.70 28.71 -29.81
C ALA A 326 23.71 28.01 -28.43
N CYS A 327 24.61 28.40 -27.53
CA CYS A 327 24.66 27.89 -26.16
C CYS A 327 23.57 28.48 -25.25
N LEU A 328 23.15 29.73 -25.47
CA LEU A 328 22.17 30.42 -24.62
C LEU A 328 20.71 30.00 -24.89
N MET A 329 20.37 29.77 -26.16
CA MET A 329 19.01 29.45 -26.61
C MET A 329 18.39 28.19 -25.95
N PRO A 330 19.12 27.08 -25.74
CA PRO A 330 18.61 25.91 -25.04
C PRO A 330 18.18 26.17 -23.60
N PHE A 331 18.81 27.12 -22.89
CA PHE A 331 18.47 27.44 -21.50
C PHE A 331 17.19 28.28 -21.41
N LEU A 332 16.97 29.18 -22.37
CA LEU A 332 15.75 30.00 -22.45
C LEU A 332 14.53 29.19 -22.96
N MET A 333 14.74 28.20 -23.82
CA MET A 333 13.67 27.36 -24.39
C MET A 333 13.19 26.23 -23.46
N ARG A 334 13.95 25.89 -22.41
CA ARG A 334 13.55 24.85 -21.45
C ARG A 334 12.53 25.41 -20.45
N LYS A 335 11.37 24.77 -20.36
CA LYS A 335 10.37 25.04 -19.29
C LYS A 335 10.92 24.79 -17.87
N LYS A 336 12.00 24.01 -17.73
CA LYS A 336 12.73 23.77 -16.48
C LYS A 336 14.20 24.18 -16.64
N ILE A 337 14.62 25.17 -15.87
CA ILE A 337 15.99 25.72 -15.90
C ILE A 337 16.91 24.97 -14.91
N LEU A 338 16.33 24.36 -13.88
CA LEU A 338 17.01 23.46 -12.96
C LEU A 338 16.67 21.98 -13.27
N PRO A 339 17.63 21.03 -13.10
CA PRO A 339 17.50 19.63 -13.50
C PRO A 339 16.49 18.77 -12.72
#